data_AF-A0A962RV19-F1
#
_entry.id   AF-A0A962RV19-F1
#
_cell.length_a   1.000
_cell.length_b   1.000
_cell.length_c   1.000
_cell.angle_alpha   90.00
_cell.angle_beta   90.00
_cell.angle_gamma   90.00
#
_symmetry.space_group_name_H-M   'P 1'
#
loop_
_entity.id
_entity.type
_entity.pdbx_description
1 polymer ?
#
loop_
_entity_poly.entity_id
_entity_poly.type
_entity_poly.pdbx_seq_one_letter_code
_entity_poly.pdbx_strand_id
1 'polypeptide(L)'
;AAAAAGPSASSAAALPPQLAALLLAGRYAPRTGDALDDNRAVRLVAVDDGLRWSAGDGVFWRLALTGDPARLAVGADCPWYDAGYREVVVEWDGAGKVRRVRGPHDEWFERMGE
;
A
#
# COMPACT_ATOMS: atom_id res chain seq x y z
N ALA A 1 -17.10 18.99 -41.80
CA ALA A 1 -17.14 18.15 -40.60
C ALA A 1 -16.16 18.72 -39.59
N ALA A 2 -16.65 19.37 -38.54
CA ALA A 2 -15.82 19.91 -37.46
C ALA A 2 -16.19 19.14 -36.19
N ALA A 3 -15.26 18.31 -35.70
CA ALA A 3 -15.38 17.61 -34.45
C ALA A 3 -15.05 18.59 -33.31
N ALA A 4 -16.06 19.03 -32.58
CA ALA A 4 -15.86 19.73 -31.31
C ALA A 4 -15.76 18.68 -30.20
N ALA A 5 -14.59 18.62 -29.58
CA ALA A 5 -14.29 17.80 -28.42
C ALA A 5 -15.30 18.06 -27.30
N GLY A 6 -15.87 16.97 -26.76
CA GLY A 6 -16.73 17.03 -25.59
C GLY A 6 -15.95 17.47 -24.34
N PRO A 7 -16.63 18.07 -23.35
CA PRO A 7 -15.99 18.55 -22.14
C PRO A 7 -15.42 17.39 -21.32
N SER A 8 -14.20 17.62 -20.86
CA SER A 8 -13.36 16.80 -20.00
C SER A 8 -14.16 16.09 -18.90
N ALA A 9 -13.85 14.81 -18.72
CA ALA A 9 -14.32 14.01 -17.61
C ALA A 9 -14.07 14.73 -16.28
N SER A 10 -15.13 14.82 -15.47
CA SER A 10 -15.09 15.31 -14.10
C SER A 10 -13.94 14.70 -13.32
N SER A 11 -13.00 15.55 -12.90
CA SER A 11 -12.03 15.23 -11.87
C SER A 11 -12.77 14.98 -10.56
N ALA A 12 -13.05 13.71 -10.26
CA ALA A 12 -13.07 13.28 -8.87
C ALA A 12 -11.64 13.51 -8.39
N ALA A 13 -11.40 14.60 -7.65
CA ALA A 13 -10.07 14.96 -7.20
C ALA A 13 -9.49 13.77 -6.43
N ALA A 14 -8.52 13.10 -7.04
CA ALA A 14 -7.74 12.07 -6.36
C ALA A 14 -7.16 12.72 -5.09
N LEU A 15 -7.27 12.02 -3.96
CA LEU A 15 -6.70 12.49 -2.70
C LEU A 15 -5.24 12.89 -2.93
N PRO A 16 -4.77 14.01 -2.33
CA PRO A 16 -3.36 14.36 -2.43
C PRO A 16 -2.52 13.18 -1.94
N PRO A 17 -1.37 12.90 -2.58
CA PRO A 17 -0.58 11.69 -2.32
C PRO A 17 -0.22 11.56 -0.83
N GLN A 18 0.07 12.67 -0.17
CA GLN A 18 0.37 12.72 1.25
C GLN A 18 -0.78 12.20 2.13
N LEU A 19 -2.02 12.55 1.81
CA LEU A 19 -3.19 12.07 2.54
C LEU A 19 -3.46 10.58 2.24
N ALA A 20 -3.27 10.14 1.00
CA ALA A 20 -3.37 8.72 0.66
C ALA A 20 -2.33 7.88 1.43
N ALA A 21 -1.08 8.35 1.51
CA ALA A 21 -0.04 7.70 2.28
C ALA A 21 -0.37 7.63 3.78
N LEU A 22 -0.96 8.69 4.35
CA LEU A 22 -1.40 8.69 5.75
C LEU A 22 -2.52 7.69 6.03
N LEU A 23 -3.47 7.51 5.11
CA LEU A 23 -4.55 6.52 5.26
C LEU A 23 -4.03 5.08 5.26
N LEU A 24 -2.95 4.84 4.51
CA LEU A 24 -2.25 3.56 4.38
C LEU A 24 -1.25 3.30 5.50
N ALA A 25 -0.72 4.35 6.14
CA ALA A 25 0.22 4.20 7.24
C ALA A 25 -0.43 3.48 8.42
N GLY A 26 0.34 2.61 9.08
CA GLY A 26 -0.16 1.81 10.19
C GLY A 26 0.64 0.53 10.41
N ARG A 27 0.20 -0.24 11.40
CA ARG A 27 0.71 -1.58 11.70
C ARG A 27 -0.20 -2.63 11.09
N TYR A 28 0.40 -3.65 10.49
CA TYR A 28 -0.28 -4.77 9.87
C TYR A 28 0.32 -6.07 10.38
N ALA A 29 -0.49 -7.09 10.58
CA ALA A 29 -0.04 -8.39 11.07
C ALA A 29 -0.61 -9.53 10.22
N PRO A 30 0.12 -10.64 10.03
CA PRO A 30 -0.43 -11.80 9.36
C PRO A 30 -1.61 -12.35 10.16
N ARG A 31 -2.60 -12.90 9.46
CA ARG A 31 -3.83 -13.45 10.05
C ARG A 31 -3.60 -14.69 10.93
N THR A 32 -2.46 -15.35 10.80
CA THR A 32 -2.21 -16.65 11.44
C THR A 32 -2.17 -16.54 12.96
N GLY A 33 -2.98 -17.35 13.65
CA GLY A 33 -3.17 -17.36 15.10
C GLY A 33 -2.02 -17.94 15.94
N ASP A 34 -0.83 -18.05 15.38
CA ASP A 34 0.39 -18.31 16.14
C ASP A 34 0.94 -16.98 16.65
N ALA A 35 1.48 -16.99 17.87
CA ALA A 35 1.91 -15.80 18.61
C ALA A 35 2.54 -14.73 17.69
N LEU A 36 2.01 -13.50 17.79
CA LEU A 36 2.58 -12.31 17.17
C LEU A 36 3.96 -12.04 17.79
N ASP A 37 5.00 -12.74 17.35
CA ASP A 37 6.35 -12.21 17.52
C ASP A 37 6.43 -10.95 16.67
N ASP A 38 6.85 -9.83 17.28
CA ASP A 38 6.95 -8.51 16.64
C ASP A 38 7.66 -8.54 15.28
N ASN A 39 8.49 -9.55 15.05
CA ASN A 39 9.20 -9.80 13.80
C ASN A 39 8.30 -10.04 12.58
N ARG A 40 7.07 -10.52 12.75
CA ARG A 40 6.14 -10.77 11.63
C ARG A 40 5.22 -9.59 11.34
N ALA A 41 5.17 -8.58 12.22
CA ALA A 41 4.39 -7.39 11.96
C ALA A 41 5.08 -6.53 10.89
N VAL A 42 4.25 -5.96 10.02
CA VAL A 42 4.66 -4.99 9.02
C VAL A 42 4.22 -3.61 9.46
N ARG A 43 5.07 -2.62 9.28
CA ARG A 43 4.73 -1.22 9.47
C ARG A 43 4.84 -0.49 8.15
N LEU A 44 3.74 0.14 7.73
CA LEU A 44 3.75 1.13 6.66
C LEU A 44 3.91 2.50 7.29
N VAL A 45 4.93 3.24 6.85
CA VAL A 45 5.22 4.60 7.31
C VAL A 45 5.11 5.54 6.14
N ALA A 46 4.28 6.58 6.26
CA ALA A 46 4.23 7.65 5.27
C ALA A 46 5.58 8.38 5.23
N VAL A 47 6.10 8.58 4.02
CA VAL A 47 7.32 9.34 3.72
C VAL A 47 6.99 10.35 2.61
N ASP A 48 7.89 11.29 2.36
CA ASP A 48 7.64 12.46 1.49
C ASP A 48 7.04 12.10 0.11
N ASP A 49 7.52 11.00 -0.48
CA ASP A 49 7.15 10.54 -1.85
C ASP A 49 6.27 9.27 -1.85
N GLY A 50 5.75 8.81 -0.71
CA GLY A 50 4.93 7.60 -0.65
C GLY A 50 4.96 6.90 0.70
N LEU A 51 5.25 5.60 0.69
CA LEU A 51 5.37 4.81 1.92
C LEU A 51 6.69 4.05 1.99
N ARG A 52 7.10 3.74 3.22
CA ARG A 52 8.13 2.74 3.51
C ARG A 52 7.45 1.52 4.11
N TRP A 53 7.66 0.37 3.49
CA TRP A 53 7.40 -0.93 4.12
C TRP A 53 8.54 -1.23 5.08
N SER A 54 8.22 -1.62 6.32
CA SER A 54 9.18 -2.15 7.29
C SER A 54 8.66 -3.48 7.80
N ALA A 55 9.42 -4.54 7.59
CA ALA A 55 9.20 -5.84 8.22
C ALA A 55 10.20 -6.02 9.38
N GLY A 56 10.07 -7.11 10.12
CA GLY A 56 11.08 -7.54 11.10
C GLY A 56 12.50 -7.64 10.55
N ASP A 57 13.47 -7.85 11.44
CA ASP A 57 14.90 -7.95 11.12
C ASP A 57 15.52 -6.73 10.41
N GLY A 58 14.88 -5.55 10.52
CA GLY A 58 15.39 -4.31 9.91
C GLY A 58 15.28 -4.28 8.38
N VAL A 59 14.48 -5.15 7.78
CA VAL A 59 14.21 -5.15 6.34
C VAL A 59 13.17 -4.08 6.02
N PHE A 60 13.48 -3.21 5.07
CA PHE A 60 12.55 -2.19 4.61
C PHE A 60 12.74 -1.88 3.13
N TRP A 61 11.68 -1.41 2.49
CA TRP A 61 11.74 -0.91 1.13
C TRP A 61 10.72 0.20 0.87
N ARG A 62 10.89 0.92 -0.23
CA ARG A 62 9.99 1.99 -0.66
C ARG A 62 8.78 1.44 -1.41
N LEU A 63 7.66 2.12 -1.24
CA LEU A 63 6.42 1.92 -1.98
C LEU A 63 6.00 3.27 -2.57
N ALA A 64 5.75 3.29 -3.88
CA ALA A 64 5.21 4.46 -4.55
C ALA A 64 3.68 4.32 -4.66
N LEU A 65 2.99 5.43 -4.41
CA LEU A 65 1.56 5.54 -4.71
C LEU A 65 1.35 5.46 -6.23
N THR A 66 0.30 4.77 -6.64
CA THR A 66 -0.09 4.72 -8.05
C THR A 66 -1.39 5.49 -8.27
N GLY A 67 -1.82 5.63 -9.53
CA GLY A 67 -3.15 6.17 -9.83
C GLY A 67 -4.31 5.27 -9.38
N ASP A 68 -4.02 4.02 -9.01
CA ASP A 68 -4.99 3.07 -8.43
C ASP A 68 -4.78 3.01 -6.90
N PRO A 69 -5.74 3.47 -6.07
CA PRO A 69 -5.61 3.43 -4.62
C PRO A 69 -5.57 2.00 -4.05
N ALA A 70 -5.94 0.98 -4.84
CA ALA A 70 -5.80 -0.42 -4.45
C ALA A 70 -4.41 -1.01 -4.73
N ARG A 71 -3.49 -0.23 -5.32
CA ARG A 71 -2.15 -0.71 -5.72
C ARG A 71 -1.04 0.27 -5.38
N LEU A 72 0.02 -0.26 -4.79
CA LEU A 72 1.28 0.46 -4.58
C LEU A 72 2.37 -0.21 -5.41
N ALA A 73 3.22 0.58 -6.05
CA ALA A 73 4.38 0.05 -6.75
C ALA A 73 5.51 -0.23 -5.76
N VAL A 74 6.09 -1.42 -5.83
CA VAL A 74 7.22 -1.81 -4.99
C VAL A 74 8.50 -1.21 -5.59
N GLY A 75 9.31 -0.56 -4.75
CA GLY A 75 10.62 -0.04 -5.14
C GLY A 75 11.62 -1.16 -5.41
N ALA A 76 12.58 -0.90 -6.30
CA ALA A 76 13.64 -1.86 -6.65
C ALA A 76 14.58 -2.23 -5.48
N ASP A 77 14.52 -1.48 -4.38
CA ASP A 77 15.21 -1.81 -3.13
C ASP A 77 14.55 -2.95 -2.31
N CYS A 78 13.39 -3.47 -2.76
CA CYS A 78 12.79 -4.65 -2.16
C CYS A 78 13.57 -5.93 -2.50
N PRO A 79 13.90 -6.80 -1.52
CA PRO A 79 14.69 -8.01 -1.76
C PRO A 79 13.97 -9.06 -2.63
N TRP A 80 12.65 -8.95 -2.79
CA TRP A 80 11.84 -9.83 -3.65
C TRP A 80 11.50 -9.20 -5.00
N TYR A 81 12.03 -8.00 -5.31
CA TYR A 81 11.71 -7.28 -6.54
C TYR A 81 12.08 -8.08 -7.79
N ASP A 82 13.29 -8.63 -7.85
CA ASP A 82 13.76 -9.46 -8.97
C ASP A 82 13.11 -10.84 -9.02
N ALA A 83 12.49 -11.28 -7.92
CA ALA A 83 11.65 -12.49 -7.88
C ALA A 83 10.22 -12.25 -8.40
N GLY A 84 9.90 -11.03 -8.85
CA GLY A 84 8.61 -10.68 -9.46
C GLY A 84 7.65 -9.90 -8.55
N TYR A 85 8.03 -9.61 -7.30
CA TYR A 85 7.20 -8.83 -6.39
C TYR A 85 7.28 -7.33 -6.73
N ARG A 86 6.35 -6.85 -7.56
CA ARG A 86 6.34 -5.48 -8.12
C ARG A 86 5.23 -4.59 -7.60
N GLU A 87 4.24 -5.14 -6.91
CA GLU A 87 3.11 -4.38 -6.39
C GLU A 87 2.61 -4.90 -5.03
N VAL A 88 2.19 -3.99 -4.17
CA VAL A 88 1.37 -4.28 -2.98
C VAL A 88 -0.07 -4.05 -3.36
N VAL A 89 -0.92 -5.04 -3.07
CA VAL A 89 -2.38 -4.88 -3.22
C VAL A 89 -2.96 -4.43 -1.88
N VAL A 90 -3.82 -3.41 -1.92
CA VAL A 90 -4.50 -2.84 -0.76
C VAL A 90 -5.98 -3.20 -0.84
N GLU A 91 -6.51 -3.81 0.22
CA GLU A 91 -7.94 -4.02 0.38
C GLU A 91 -8.51 -2.98 1.35
N TRP A 92 -9.53 -2.28 0.89
CA TRP A 92 -10.26 -1.27 1.64
C TRP A 92 -11.59 -1.85 2.14
N ASP A 93 -12.06 -1.39 3.30
CA ASP A 93 -13.40 -1.68 3.81
C ASP A 93 -14.46 -0.75 3.19
N GLY A 94 -15.75 -1.06 3.37
CA GLY A 94 -16.86 -0.26 2.86
C GLY A 94 -16.94 1.18 3.41
N ALA A 95 -16.27 1.48 4.52
CA ALA A 95 -16.11 2.82 5.08
C ALA A 95 -14.86 3.56 4.58
N GLY A 96 -14.12 3.00 3.62
CA GLY A 96 -12.93 3.63 3.04
C GLY A 96 -11.67 3.54 3.93
N LYS A 97 -11.65 2.66 4.93
CA LYS A 97 -10.45 2.39 5.72
C LYS A 97 -9.68 1.21 5.12
N VAL A 98 -8.36 1.22 5.24
CA VAL A 98 -7.55 0.07 4.83
C VAL A 98 -7.84 -1.09 5.77
N ARG A 99 -8.20 -2.25 5.20
CA ARG A 99 -8.44 -3.49 5.94
C ARG A 99 -7.20 -4.37 6.00
N ARG A 100 -6.50 -4.53 4.87
CA ARG A 100 -5.32 -5.39 4.76
C ARG A 100 -4.48 -5.04 3.53
N VAL A 101 -3.23 -5.47 3.54
CA VAL A 101 -2.30 -5.36 2.42
C VAL A 101 -1.69 -6.71 2.06
N ARG A 102 -1.40 -6.94 0.79
CA ARG A 102 -0.75 -8.17 0.29
C ARG A 102 0.75 -7.95 0.14
N GLY A 103 1.51 -8.62 0.99
CA GLY A 103 2.96 -8.63 1.01
C GLY A 103 3.57 -9.61 -0.02
N PRO A 104 4.89 -9.85 0.09
CA PRO A 104 5.57 -10.89 -0.69
C PRO A 104 4.96 -12.27 -0.45
N HIS A 105 5.12 -13.18 -1.41
CA HIS A 105 4.59 -14.56 -1.37
C HIS A 105 3.07 -14.64 -1.20
N ASP A 106 2.33 -13.63 -1.68
CA ASP A 106 0.87 -13.53 -1.57
C ASP A 106 0.32 -13.54 -0.13
N GLU A 107 1.17 -13.24 0.87
CA GLU A 107 0.76 -13.20 2.28
C GLU A 107 -0.07 -11.94 2.57
N TRP A 108 -1.20 -12.13 3.25
CA TRP A 108 -2.09 -11.03 3.65
C TRP A 108 -1.79 -10.57 5.08
N PHE A 109 -1.62 -9.26 5.25
CA PHE A 109 -1.42 -8.61 6.53
C PHE A 109 -2.63 -7.73 6.87
N GLU A 110 -3.35 -8.06 7.93
CA GLU A 110 -4.53 -7.33 8.41
C GLU A 110 -4.10 -6.09 9.19
N ARG A 111 -4.80 -4.97 8.97
CA ARG A 111 -4.55 -3.73 9.69
C ARG A 111 -4.89 -3.95 11.16
N MET A 112 -3.92 -3.67 12.03
CA MET A 112 -4.13 -3.70 13.47
C MET A 112 -4.82 -2.41 13.89
N GLY A 113 -5.84 -2.52 14.76
CA GLY A 113 -6.45 -1.36 15.40
C GLY A 113 -5.40 -0.58 16.20
N GLU A 114 -5.50 0.75 16.16
CA GLU A 114 -4.73 1.65 17.04
C GLU A 114 -5.28 1.64 18.47
#